data_AF-A0A920NYV2-F1
#
_entry.id   AF-A0A920NYV2-F1
#
_cell.length_a   1.000
_cell.length_b   1.000
_cell.length_c   1.000
_cell.angle_alpha   90.00
_cell.angle_beta   90.00
_cell.angle_gamma   90.00
#
_symmetry.space_group_name_H-M   'P 1'
#
loop_
_entity.id
_entity.type
_entity.pdbx_description
1 polymer ?
#
loop_
_entity_poly.entity_id
_entity_poly.type
_entity_poly.pdbx_seq_one_letter_code
_entity_poly.pdbx_strand_id
1 'polypeptide(L)'
;MSTFDDREKSFEKKFAHDEELQFKINARKNKYLGQWVSQILGHDPEKEKEYIQSVIKADFEEAGDDDVFRKLKADLQTIIFLMKI
;
A
#
# COMPACT_ATOMS: atom_id res chain seq x y z
N MET A 1 23.12 35.11 -4.60
CA MET A 1 22.05 34.28 -4.02
C MET A 1 21.93 34.66 -2.57
N SER A 2 20.71 34.91 -2.09
CA SER A 2 20.47 35.20 -0.68
C SER A 2 20.40 33.90 0.10
N THR A 3 20.74 33.93 1.40
CA THR A 3 20.58 32.78 2.30
C THR A 3 19.13 32.26 2.36
N PHE A 4 18.14 33.11 2.04
CA PHE A 4 16.74 32.70 1.96
C PHE A 4 16.47 31.84 0.71
N ASP A 5 17.01 32.22 -0.45
CA ASP A 5 16.87 31.48 -1.72
C ASP A 5 17.47 30.06 -1.61
N ASP A 6 18.60 29.93 -0.90
CA ASP A 6 19.27 28.64 -0.70
C ASP A 6 18.47 27.73 0.23
N ARG A 7 17.79 28.30 1.24
CA ARG A 7 16.91 27.54 2.14
C ARG A 7 15.65 27.06 1.41
N GLU A 8 15.03 27.91 0.61
CA GLU A 8 13.85 27.56 -0.20
C GLU A 8 14.14 26.34 -1.08
N LYS A 9 15.21 26.38 -1.88
CA LYS A 9 15.62 25.25 -2.74
C LYS A 9 15.93 23.98 -1.94
N SER A 10 16.51 24.12 -0.76
CA SER A 10 16.78 22.98 0.12
C SER A 10 15.48 22.35 0.63
N PHE A 11 14.48 23.14 0.99
CA PHE A 11 13.17 22.66 1.41
C PHE A 11 12.41 22.00 0.28
N GLU A 12 12.39 22.59 -0.92
CA GLU A 12 11.74 21.98 -2.10
C GLU A 12 12.36 20.63 -2.45
N LYS A 13 13.70 20.56 -2.47
CA LYS A 13 14.41 19.31 -2.75
C LYS A 13 14.13 18.25 -1.69
N LYS A 14 14.10 18.63 -0.41
CA LYS A 14 13.77 17.72 0.68
C LYS A 14 12.33 17.23 0.56
N PHE A 15 11.39 18.13 0.31
CA PHE A 15 9.97 17.80 0.18
C PHE A 15 9.74 16.80 -0.97
N ALA A 16 10.31 17.06 -2.15
CA ALA A 16 10.20 16.15 -3.29
C ALA A 16 10.80 14.76 -3.00
N HIS A 17 11.93 14.72 -2.29
CA HIS A 17 12.57 13.47 -1.90
C HIS A 17 11.74 12.69 -0.87
N ASP A 18 11.20 13.38 0.14
CA ASP A 18 10.39 12.78 1.19
C ASP A 18 9.08 12.22 0.61
N GLU A 19 8.40 12.96 -0.28
CA GLU A 19 7.21 12.49 -1.02
C GLU A 19 7.50 11.26 -1.88
N GLU A 20 8.59 11.26 -2.65
CA GLU A 20 9.00 10.11 -3.46
C GLU A 20 9.30 8.88 -2.59
N LEU A 21 9.93 9.09 -1.44
CA LEU A 21 10.23 8.03 -0.48
C LEU A 21 8.94 7.46 0.13
N GLN A 22 8.01 8.31 0.56
CA GLN A 22 6.72 7.87 1.11
C GLN A 22 5.92 7.06 0.08
N PHE A 23 5.86 7.54 -1.17
CA PHE A 23 5.21 6.82 -2.26
C PHE A 23 5.80 5.41 -2.46
N LYS A 24 7.14 5.29 -2.48
CA LYS A 24 7.82 3.99 -2.62
C LYS A 24 7.57 3.07 -1.42
N ILE A 25 7.53 3.62 -0.21
CA ILE A 25 7.25 2.86 1.02
C ILE A 25 5.83 2.31 0.97
N ASN A 26 4.83 3.14 0.64
CA ASN A 26 3.43 2.73 0.57
C ASN A 26 3.20 1.63 -0.48
N ALA A 27 3.76 1.79 -1.68
CA ALA A 27 3.68 0.76 -2.72
C ALA A 27 4.28 -0.60 -2.27
N ARG A 28 5.40 -0.57 -1.55
CA ARG A 28 6.05 -1.80 -1.02
C ARG A 28 5.23 -2.42 0.11
N LYS A 29 4.75 -1.61 1.05
CA LYS A 29 3.87 -2.03 2.16
C LYS A 29 2.66 -2.77 1.61
N ASN A 30 1.95 -2.17 0.65
CA ASN A 30 0.73 -2.74 0.07
C ASN A 30 1.00 -4.01 -0.71
N LYS A 31 2.14 -4.08 -1.42
CA LYS A 31 2.59 -5.32 -2.07
C LYS A 31 2.77 -6.47 -1.07
N TYR A 32 3.50 -6.24 0.02
CA TYR A 32 3.77 -7.28 1.02
C TYR A 32 2.51 -7.70 1.78
N LEU A 33 1.61 -6.76 2.08
CA LEU A 33 0.32 -7.08 2.69
C LEU A 33 -0.55 -7.94 1.76
N GLY A 34 -0.62 -7.58 0.47
CA GLY A 34 -1.33 -8.37 -0.53
C GLY A 34 -0.79 -9.79 -0.63
N GLN A 35 0.54 -9.95 -0.67
CA GLN A 35 1.20 -11.25 -0.69
C GLN A 35 0.90 -12.09 0.56
N TRP A 36 0.96 -11.47 1.74
CA TRP A 36 0.67 -12.17 2.99
C TRP A 36 -0.78 -12.65 3.04
N VAL A 37 -1.74 -11.80 2.67
CA VAL A 37 -3.15 -12.18 2.68
C VAL A 37 -3.47 -13.21 1.60
N SER A 38 -2.89 -13.13 0.40
CA SER A 38 -3.12 -14.14 -0.66
C SER A 38 -2.67 -15.54 -0.22
N GLN A 39 -1.59 -15.63 0.57
CA GLN A 39 -1.15 -16.90 1.15
C GLN A 39 -2.16 -17.46 2.16
N ILE A 40 -2.75 -16.61 2.99
CA ILE A 40 -3.84 -17.01 3.90
C ILE A 40 -5.08 -17.44 3.11
N LEU A 41 -5.35 -16.77 1.99
CA LEU A 41 -6.46 -17.10 1.10
C LEU A 41 -6.23 -18.37 0.27
N GLY A 42 -5.06 -19.01 0.38
CA GLY A 42 -4.72 -20.22 -0.38
C GLY A 42 -4.66 -19.99 -1.89
N HIS A 43 -4.31 -18.77 -2.32
CA HIS A 43 -4.19 -18.45 -3.75
C HIS A 43 -2.99 -19.13 -4.39
N ASP A 44 -3.15 -19.53 -5.65
CA ASP A 44 -2.03 -19.96 -6.50
C ASP A 44 -1.18 -18.74 -6.94
N PRO A 45 0.02 -18.95 -7.53
CA PRO A 45 0.93 -17.85 -7.88
C PRO A 45 0.38 -16.84 -8.89
N GLU A 46 -0.59 -17.22 -9.72
CA GLU A 46 -1.23 -16.31 -10.67
C GLU A 46 -2.25 -15.42 -9.94
N LYS A 47 -3.11 -16.04 -9.12
CA LYS A 47 -4.06 -15.32 -8.26
C LYS A 47 -3.39 -14.43 -7.22
N GLU A 48 -2.23 -14.84 -6.68
CA GLU A 48 -1.43 -13.99 -5.78
C GLU A 48 -1.03 -12.68 -6.47
N LYS A 49 -0.55 -12.75 -7.71
CA LYS A 49 -0.15 -11.54 -8.46
C LYS A 49 -1.34 -10.63 -8.73
N GLU A 50 -2.47 -11.19 -9.14
CA GLU A 50 -3.71 -10.44 -9.36
C GLU A 50 -4.20 -9.78 -8.06
N TYR A 51 -4.17 -10.52 -6.95
CA TYR A 51 -4.59 -10.02 -5.66
C TYR A 51 -3.68 -8.89 -5.17
N ILE A 52 -2.37 -9.02 -5.29
CA ILE A 52 -1.41 -7.94 -5.01
C ILE A 52 -1.74 -6.68 -5.80
N GLN A 53 -2.02 -6.81 -7.11
CA GLN A 53 -2.41 -5.67 -7.95
C GLN A 53 -3.72 -5.05 -7.50
N SER A 54 -4.70 -5.86 -7.07
CA SER A 54 -5.96 -5.35 -6.53
C SER A 54 -5.77 -4.54 -5.24
N VAL A 55 -4.85 -4.97 -4.37
CA VAL A 55 -4.53 -4.28 -3.11
C VAL A 55 -3.80 -2.96 -3.39
N ILE A 56 -2.87 -2.95 -4.35
CA ILE A 56 -2.18 -1.72 -4.77
C ILE A 56 -3.18 -0.74 -5.41
N LYS A 57 -4.15 -1.23 -6.19
CA LYS A 57 -5.19 -0.38 -6.80
C LYS A 57 -6.12 0.26 -5.76
N ALA A 58 -6.49 -0.47 -4.71
CA ALA A 58 -7.35 0.03 -3.64
C ALA A 58 -6.72 1.23 -2.90
N ASP A 59 -5.39 1.31 -2.82
CA ASP A 59 -4.65 2.44 -2.23
C ASP A 59 -4.81 3.76 -3.00
N PHE A 60 -5.33 3.72 -4.24
CA PHE A 60 -5.54 4.91 -5.07
C PHE A 60 -6.99 5.43 -5.04
N GLU A 61 -7.91 4.76 -4.32
CA GLU A 61 -9.34 5.15 -4.30
C GLU A 61 -9.60 6.32 -3.34
N GLU A 62 -9.10 6.28 -2.10
CA GLU A 62 -9.16 7.40 -1.15
C GLU A 62 -7.76 7.76 -0.62
N ALA A 63 -7.61 8.98 -0.11
CA ALA A 63 -6.36 9.40 0.52
C ALA A 63 -6.19 8.69 1.88
N GLY A 64 -5.21 7.80 1.98
CA GLY A 64 -4.83 7.12 3.22
C GLY A 64 -4.82 5.61 3.11
N ASP A 65 -4.50 4.93 4.22
CA ASP A 65 -4.32 3.47 4.25
C ASP A 65 -5.62 2.70 4.58
N ASP A 66 -6.71 3.41 4.87
CA ASP A 66 -7.94 2.82 5.42
C ASP A 66 -8.66 1.92 4.43
N ASP A 67 -8.53 2.15 3.13
CA ASP A 67 -9.10 1.31 2.07
C ASP A 67 -8.43 -0.06 2.00
N VAL A 68 -7.10 -0.06 2.04
CA VAL A 68 -6.32 -1.29 2.08
C VAL A 68 -6.72 -2.11 3.31
N PHE A 69 -6.81 -1.48 4.48
CA PHE A 69 -7.22 -2.17 5.70
C PHE A 69 -8.65 -2.73 5.61
N ARG A 70 -9.62 -1.94 5.12
CA ARG A 70 -11.02 -2.37 4.95
C ARG A 70 -11.12 -3.58 4.01
N LYS A 71 -10.43 -3.54 2.87
CA LYS A 71 -10.40 -4.65 1.91
C LYS A 71 -9.83 -5.92 2.54
N LEU A 72 -8.63 -5.85 3.12
CA LEU A 72 -7.96 -7.01 3.70
C LEU A 72 -8.77 -7.62 4.84
N LYS A 73 -9.40 -6.78 5.67
CA LYS A 73 -10.27 -7.24 6.76
C LYS A 73 -11.48 -8.02 6.24
N ALA A 74 -12.15 -7.53 5.19
CA ALA A 74 -13.31 -8.20 4.59
C ALA A 74 -12.92 -9.56 3.98
N ASP A 75 -11.80 -9.59 3.25
CA ASP A 75 -11.30 -10.81 2.61
C ASP A 75 -10.92 -11.88 3.65
N LEU A 76 -10.27 -11.49 4.75
CA LEU A 76 -9.91 -12.39 5.85
C LEU A 76 -11.11 -12.86 6.68
N GLN A 77 -12.10 -11.99 6.91
CA GLN A 77 -13.33 -12.36 7.63
C GLN A 77 -14.10 -13.46 6.90
N THR A 78 -14.17 -13.39 5.57
CA THR A 78 -14.84 -14.38 4.73
C THR A 78 -14.26 -15.78 4.95
N ILE A 79 -12.93 -15.90 5.02
CA ILE A 79 -12.27 -17.18 5.29
C ILE A 79 -12.48 -17.70 6.71
N ILE A 80 -12.37 -16.83 7.72
CA ILE A 80 -12.57 -17.25 9.11
C ILE A 80 -13.99 -17.80 9.32
N PHE A 81 -14.97 -17.25 8.60
CA PHE A 81 -16.33 -17.77 8.61
C PHE A 81 -16.43 -19.16 7.96
N LEU A 82 -15.81 -19.35 6.79
CA LEU A 82 -15.80 -20.64 6.07
C LEU A 82 -15.08 -21.77 6.84
N MET A 83 -14.07 -21.46 7.64
CA MET A 83 -13.33 -22.47 8.43
C MET A 83 -14.04 -22.89 9.72
N LYS A 84 -15.11 -22.20 10.14
CA LYS A 84 -15.86 -22.49 11.38
C LYS A 84 -17.12 -23.32 11.17
N ILE A 85 -17.45 -23.66 9.93
CA ILE A 85 -18.58 -24.52 9.53
C ILE A 85 -18.01 -25.86 9.09
#